data_AF-R6YG14-F1
#
_entry.id   AF-R6YG14-F1
#
_cell.length_a   1.000
_cell.length_b   1.000
_cell.length_c   1.000
_cell.angle_alpha   90.00
_cell.angle_beta   90.00
_cell.angle_gamma   90.00
#
_symmetry.space_group_name_H-M   'P 1'
#
loop_
_entity.id
_entity.type
_entity.pdbx_description
1 polymer ?
#
loop_
_entity_poly.entity_id
_entity_poly.type
_entity_poly.pdbx_seq_one_letter_code
_entity_poly.pdbx_strand_id
1 'polypeptide(L)'
;MSYYTPKASASQGSAAQPAGDGDGPYRVAVYDGKIGVFRQGEAEPFLTADVEVYLLPQEDIALLRAGLEADTLAEVKAILEDYQ
;
A
#
# COMPACT_ATOMS: atom_id res chain seq x y z
N MET A 1 -43.79 -10.49 -16.87
CA MET A 1 -43.09 -9.69 -15.85
C MET A 1 -42.65 -10.59 -14.71
N SER A 2 -41.36 -10.62 -14.40
CA SER A 2 -40.75 -10.85 -13.07
C SER A 2 -39.26 -10.57 -13.20
N TYR A 3 -38.80 -9.55 -12.48
CA TYR A 3 -37.45 -8.99 -12.54
C TYR A 3 -36.48 -9.85 -11.73
N TYR A 4 -35.32 -10.21 -12.30
CA TYR A 4 -34.19 -10.67 -11.54
C TYR A 4 -33.02 -9.71 -11.76
N THR A 5 -32.68 -8.95 -10.71
CA THR A 5 -31.47 -8.15 -10.62
C THR A 5 -30.51 -8.87 -9.68
N PRO A 6 -29.40 -9.45 -10.17
CA PRO A 6 -28.23 -9.58 -9.35
C PRO A 6 -27.45 -8.26 -9.49
N LYS A 7 -27.51 -7.45 -8.42
CA LYS A 7 -26.54 -6.40 -8.16
C LYS A 7 -25.22 -7.13 -7.93
N ALA A 8 -24.42 -7.28 -8.98
CA ALA A 8 -23.00 -7.55 -8.80
C ALA A 8 -22.44 -6.30 -8.11
N SER A 9 -22.47 -6.29 -6.78
CA SER A 9 -21.50 -5.54 -6.00
C SER A 9 -20.15 -6.11 -6.40
N ALA A 10 -19.59 -5.57 -7.47
CA ALA A 10 -18.17 -5.51 -7.67
C ALA A 10 -17.64 -4.64 -6.52
N SER A 11 -17.54 -5.22 -5.34
CA SER A 11 -16.45 -4.92 -4.41
C SER A 11 -15.21 -5.59 -5.01
N GLN A 12 -14.86 -5.20 -6.23
CA GLN A 12 -13.47 -5.17 -6.62
C GLN A 12 -12.86 -4.23 -5.60
N GLY A 13 -12.16 -4.82 -4.62
CA GLY A 13 -11.26 -4.04 -3.79
C GLY A 13 -10.47 -3.15 -4.74
N SER A 14 -10.46 -1.86 -4.43
CA SER A 14 -9.63 -0.87 -5.11
C SER A 14 -8.17 -1.27 -4.95
N ALA A 15 -7.71 -2.25 -5.70
CA ALA A 15 -6.38 -2.20 -6.26
C ALA A 15 -6.49 -1.19 -7.40
N ALA A 16 -6.56 0.09 -7.03
CA ALA A 16 -6.23 1.15 -7.96
C ALA A 16 -4.83 0.79 -8.46
N GLN A 17 -4.74 0.22 -9.66
CA GLN A 17 -3.50 0.12 -10.40
C GLN A 17 -3.21 1.53 -10.89
N PRO A 18 -2.18 2.21 -10.40
CA PRO A 18 -1.95 3.56 -10.87
C PRO A 18 -0.96 3.39 -12.01
N ALA A 19 -1.53 3.33 -13.21
CA ALA A 19 -0.83 3.67 -14.43
C ALA A 19 -0.16 5.04 -14.21
N GLY A 20 1.15 5.10 -14.45
CA GLY A 20 1.88 6.36 -14.54
C GLY A 20 3.33 6.23 -14.10
N ASP A 21 4.22 6.36 -15.08
CA ASP A 21 5.62 6.82 -15.03
C ASP A 21 5.77 8.16 -14.27
N GLY A 22 5.30 8.22 -13.02
CA GLY A 22 5.53 9.30 -12.09
C GLY A 22 6.52 8.85 -11.05
N ASP A 23 7.80 8.87 -11.40
CA ASP A 23 8.92 8.65 -10.47
C ASP A 23 8.98 9.85 -9.51
N GLY A 24 8.07 9.84 -8.55
CA GLY A 24 8.00 10.80 -7.46
C GLY A 24 8.34 10.10 -6.16
N PRO A 25 8.81 10.84 -5.14
CA PRO A 25 9.14 10.24 -3.87
C PRO A 25 7.91 9.54 -3.29
N TYR A 26 8.13 8.29 -2.91
CA TYR A 26 7.20 7.42 -2.23
C TYR A 26 7.45 7.49 -0.73
N ARG A 27 6.40 7.19 0.02
CA ARG A 27 6.47 7.00 1.46
C ARG A 27 5.95 5.61 1.78
N VAL A 28 6.75 4.79 2.44
CA VAL A 28 6.36 3.47 2.93
C VAL A 28 6.01 3.60 4.40
N ALA A 29 4.75 3.33 4.77
CA ALA A 29 4.26 3.50 6.12
C ALA A 29 3.19 2.48 6.52
N VAL A 30 2.85 2.41 7.79
CA VAL A 30 1.77 1.53 8.27
C VAL A 30 0.41 2.03 7.75
N TYR A 31 -0.35 1.12 7.13
CA TYR A 31 -1.70 1.35 6.65
C TYR A 31 -2.59 0.15 6.97
N ASP A 32 -3.65 0.38 7.74
CA ASP A 32 -4.66 -0.64 8.07
C ASP A 32 -4.08 -1.96 8.62
N GLY A 33 -3.09 -1.86 9.52
CA GLY A 33 -2.39 -3.02 10.08
C GLY A 33 -1.35 -3.67 9.16
N LYS A 34 -1.21 -3.18 7.93
CA LYS A 34 -0.27 -3.64 6.92
C LYS A 34 0.73 -2.55 6.54
N ILE A 35 1.63 -2.85 5.59
CA ILE A 35 2.53 -1.85 5.01
C ILE A 35 1.89 -1.28 3.75
N GLY A 36 1.74 0.05 3.71
CA GLY A 36 1.26 0.82 2.56
C GLY A 36 2.36 1.68 1.96
N VAL A 37 2.35 1.82 0.64
CA VAL A 37 3.22 2.70 -0.14
C VAL A 37 2.37 3.82 -0.68
N PHE A 38 2.70 5.05 -0.32
CA PHE A 38 1.98 6.26 -0.68
C PHE A 38 2.80 7.07 -1.67
N ARG A 39 2.13 7.69 -2.65
CA ARG A 39 2.75 8.75 -3.43
C ARG A 39 2.79 10.03 -2.61
N GLN A 40 3.75 10.91 -2.89
CA GLN A 40 3.85 12.18 -2.17
C GLN A 40 2.52 12.96 -2.21
N GLY A 41 2.04 13.33 -1.03
CA GLY A 41 0.81 14.12 -0.87
C GLY A 41 -0.49 13.32 -0.95
N GLU A 42 -0.44 12.03 -1.25
CA GLU A 42 -1.61 11.15 -1.23
C GLU A 42 -1.86 10.58 0.17
N ALA A 43 -3.13 10.47 0.55
CA ALA A 43 -3.57 9.88 1.81
C ALA A 43 -3.89 8.38 1.70
N GLU A 44 -4.11 7.90 0.47
CA GLU A 44 -4.38 6.50 0.18
C GLU A 44 -3.12 5.84 -0.42
N PRO A 45 -2.86 4.56 -0.09
CA PRO A 45 -1.70 3.87 -0.62
C PRO A 45 -1.90 3.51 -2.10
N PHE A 46 -0.87 3.78 -2.88
CA PHE A 46 -0.69 3.30 -4.26
C PHE A 46 -0.46 1.78 -4.30
N LEU A 47 0.23 1.21 -3.29
CA LEU A 47 0.43 -0.23 -3.11
C LEU A 47 0.30 -0.61 -1.64
N THR A 48 -0.14 -1.83 -1.38
CA THR A 48 -0.13 -2.43 -0.03
C THR A 48 0.59 -3.77 -0.08
N ALA A 49 1.51 -4.01 0.85
CA ALA A 49 2.12 -5.30 1.05
C ALA A 49 1.31 -6.11 2.07
N ASP A 50 1.15 -7.41 1.80
CA ASP A 50 0.41 -8.33 2.67
C ASP A 50 1.29 -8.81 3.84
N VAL A 51 1.78 -7.85 4.62
CA VAL A 51 2.64 -8.08 5.80
C VAL A 51 1.91 -7.55 7.01
N GLU A 52 1.66 -8.41 7.99
CA GLU A 52 1.02 -8.05 9.25
C GLU A 52 2.01 -7.29 10.14
N VAL A 53 1.87 -5.96 10.20
CA VAL A 53 2.82 -5.07 10.89
C VAL A 53 2.95 -5.41 12.38
N TYR A 54 1.90 -5.93 13.00
CA TYR A 54 1.95 -6.30 14.42
C TYR A 54 2.85 -7.51 14.73
N LEU A 55 3.25 -8.28 13.70
CA LEU A 55 4.19 -9.39 13.83
C LEU A 55 5.66 -8.93 13.67
N LEU A 56 5.89 -7.71 13.20
CA LEU A 56 7.23 -7.18 12.98
C LEU A 56 7.92 -6.80 14.31
N PRO A 57 9.25 -6.80 14.34
CA PRO A 57 10.02 -6.20 15.43
C PRO A 57 9.58 -4.76 15.73
N GLN A 58 9.64 -4.35 17.01
CA GLN A 58 9.22 -3.00 17.41
C GLN A 58 10.02 -1.90 16.73
N GLU A 59 11.29 -2.16 16.40
CA GLU A 59 12.17 -1.25 15.69
C GLU A 59 11.65 -0.98 14.27
N ASP A 60 11.27 -2.03 13.55
CA ASP A 60 10.70 -1.94 12.20
C ASP A 60 9.34 -1.25 12.20
N ILE A 61 8.49 -1.57 13.18
CA ILE A 61 7.21 -0.88 13.36
C ILE A 61 7.44 0.61 13.58
N ALA A 62 8.45 1.00 14.35
CA ALA A 62 8.76 2.41 14.59
C ALA A 62 9.22 3.12 13.31
N LEU A 63 10.04 2.46 12.48
CA LEU A 63 10.47 2.97 11.18
C LEU A 63 9.29 3.16 10.22
N LEU A 64 8.43 2.14 10.10
CA LEU A 64 7.22 2.21 9.27
C LEU A 64 6.22 3.25 9.78
N ARG A 65 6.16 3.51 11.08
CA ARG A 65 5.33 4.58 11.65
C ARG A 65 5.89 5.97 11.37
N ALA A 66 7.22 6.14 11.38
CA ALA A 66 7.85 7.38 10.94
C ALA A 66 7.53 7.62 9.45
N GLY A 67 7.56 6.56 8.66
CA GLY A 67 7.34 6.59 7.23
C GLY A 67 8.67 6.72 6.51
N LEU A 68 9.07 5.66 5.83
CA LEU A 68 10.31 5.58 5.08
C LEU A 68 10.13 6.28 3.74
N GLU A 69 11.01 7.19 3.40
CA GLU A 69 11.00 7.85 2.08
C GLU A 69 11.81 7.01 1.09
N ALA A 70 11.31 6.90 -0.14
CA ALA A 70 11.97 6.19 -1.23
C ALA A 70 11.79 7.00 -2.50
N ASP A 71 12.84 7.28 -3.24
CA ASP A 71 12.74 8.13 -4.43
C ASP A 71 12.17 7.36 -5.63
N THR A 72 12.36 6.04 -5.65
CA THR A 72 11.99 5.18 -6.77
C THR A 72 11.18 3.96 -6.34
N LEU A 73 10.42 3.37 -7.27
CA LEU A 73 9.74 2.10 -7.02
C LEU A 73 10.72 0.93 -6.78
N ALA A 74 11.96 1.03 -7.26
CA ALA A 74 12.97 0.01 -7.02
C ALA A 74 13.40 0.00 -5.54
N GLU A 75 13.58 1.19 -4.95
CA GLU A 75 13.86 1.34 -3.52
C GLU A 75 12.68 0.88 -2.67
N VAL A 76 11.45 1.24 -3.05
CA VAL A 76 10.24 0.73 -2.38
C VAL A 76 10.24 -0.80 -2.36
N LYS A 77 10.52 -1.44 -3.50
CA LYS A 77 10.57 -2.91 -3.57
C LYS A 77 11.64 -3.48 -2.64
N ALA A 78 12.85 -2.92 -2.65
CA ALA A 78 13.93 -3.36 -1.78
C ALA A 78 13.57 -3.23 -0.29
N ILE A 79 12.88 -2.15 0.11
CA ILE A 79 12.37 -1.98 1.48
C ILE A 79 11.33 -3.05 1.81
N LEU A 80 10.38 -3.31 0.90
CA LEU A 80 9.34 -4.30 1.14
C LEU A 80 9.87 -5.74 1.21
N GLU A 81 10.92 -6.07 0.44
CA GLU A 81 11.58 -7.39 0.47
C GLU A 81 12.25 -7.68 1.82
N ASP A 82 12.65 -6.66 2.59
CA ASP A 82 13.24 -6.84 3.92
C ASP A 82 12.21 -7.28 4.98
N TYR A 83 10.92 -7.05 4.71
CA TYR A 83 9.82 -7.37 5.61
C TYR A 83 9.04 -8.65 5.22
N GLN A 84 9.47 -9.36 4.18
CA GLN A 84 8.88 -10.64 3.72
C GLN A 84 9.70 -11.84 4.16
#